data_AF-A0A0P6Y6N6-F1
#
_entry.id   AF-A0A0P6Y6N6-F1
#
_cell.length_a   1.000
_cell.length_b   1.000
_cell.length_c   1.000
_cell.angle_alpha   90.00
_cell.angle_beta   90.00
_cell.angle_gamma   90.00
#
_symmetry.space_group_name_H-M   'P 1'
#
loop_
_entity.id
_entity.type
_entity.pdbx_description
1 polymer ?
#
loop_
_entity_poly.entity_id
_entity_poly.type
_entity_poly.pdbx_seq_one_letter_code
_entity_poly.pdbx_strand_id
1 'polypeptide(L)'
;MSKSDRLAEFESYRQQMNERIAQIDRLGIKRFFNLDSSAYKDGALSGKEKELLGLVASMVLRCNHCIDYHILQCVDAGWSDEELVDAFNVALIVGGSIVIPHLRHAVESLDLARLRKIEDKDK
;
A
#
# COMPACT_ATOMS: atom_id res chain seq x y z
N MET A 1 21.25 1.46 -8.36
CA MET A 1 20.18 0.51 -7.99
C MET A 1 19.04 0.77 -8.96
N SER A 2 18.56 -0.26 -9.65
CA SER A 2 17.40 -0.10 -10.53
C SER A 2 16.21 0.30 -9.67
N LYS A 3 15.39 1.24 -10.15
CA LYS A 3 14.23 1.75 -9.43
C LYS A 3 13.23 0.64 -9.04
N SER A 4 13.17 -0.44 -9.84
CA SER A 4 12.41 -1.68 -9.57
C SER A 4 12.82 -2.38 -8.25
N ASP A 5 14.08 -2.23 -7.84
CA ASP A 5 14.65 -2.86 -6.63
C ASP A 5 13.98 -2.36 -5.33
N ARG A 6 13.54 -1.10 -5.28
CA ARG A 6 12.98 -0.50 -4.06
C ARG A 6 11.71 -1.21 -3.57
N LEU A 7 10.78 -1.54 -4.46
CA LEU A 7 9.54 -2.24 -4.08
C LEU A 7 9.84 -3.69 -3.66
N ALA A 8 10.80 -4.34 -4.32
CA ALA A 8 11.26 -5.68 -3.93
C ALA A 8 11.93 -5.67 -2.56
N GLU A 9 12.78 -4.67 -2.27
CA GLU A 9 13.39 -4.45 -0.96
C GLU A 9 12.32 -4.21 0.11
N PHE A 10 11.30 -3.40 -0.18
CA PHE A 10 10.17 -3.17 0.71
C PHE A 10 9.40 -4.47 1.03
N GLU A 11 9.02 -5.24 0.01
CA GLU A 11 8.30 -6.51 0.18
C GLU A 11 9.13 -7.51 0.98
N SER A 12 10.42 -7.65 0.64
CA SER A 12 11.37 -8.53 1.33
C SER A 12 11.52 -8.15 2.81
N TYR A 13 11.76 -6.87 3.10
CA TYR A 13 11.86 -6.37 4.47
C TYR A 13 10.56 -6.57 5.24
N ARG A 14 9.41 -6.26 4.62
CA ARG A 14 8.10 -6.43 5.25
C ARG A 14 7.82 -7.89 5.59
N GLN A 15 8.12 -8.81 4.68
CA GLN A 15 7.99 -10.25 4.93
C GLN A 15 8.89 -10.69 6.09
N GLN A 16 10.19 -10.36 6.02
CA GLN A 16 11.17 -10.73 7.04
C GLN A 16 10.75 -10.24 8.43
N MET A 17 10.30 -8.99 8.53
CA MET A 17 9.89 -8.41 9.82
C MET A 17 8.55 -8.97 10.31
N ASN A 18 7.60 -9.27 9.42
CA ASN A 18 6.35 -9.93 9.79
C ASN A 18 6.63 -11.33 10.37
N GLU A 19 7.53 -12.10 9.76
CA GLU A 19 7.98 -13.41 10.29
C GLU A 19 8.65 -13.26 11.66
N ARG A 20 9.55 -12.29 11.80
CA ARG A 20 10.21 -12.01 13.08
C ARG A 20 9.21 -11.61 14.17
N ILE A 21 8.19 -10.82 13.84
CA ILE A 21 7.12 -10.41 14.75
C ILE A 21 6.25 -11.62 15.14
N ALA A 22 5.93 -12.50 14.19
CA ALA A 22 5.17 -13.72 14.47
C ALA A 22 5.89 -14.63 15.48
N GLN A 23 7.22 -14.67 15.43
CA GLN A 23 8.08 -15.41 16.38
C GLN A 23 8.12 -14.82 17.80
N ILE A 24 7.67 -13.58 18.02
CA ILE A 24 7.58 -12.98 19.38
C ILE A 24 6.50 -13.69 20.22
N ASP A 25 5.60 -14.45 19.57
CA ASP A 25 4.57 -15.30 20.19
C ASP A 25 3.71 -14.61 21.25
N ARG A 26 3.23 -13.40 20.94
CA ARG A 26 2.26 -12.68 21.76
C ARG A 26 0.87 -12.72 21.13
N LEU A 27 -0.09 -13.26 21.86
CA LEU A 27 -1.48 -13.42 21.40
C LEU A 27 -2.12 -12.10 20.94
N GLY A 28 -1.87 -10.98 21.64
CA GLY A 28 -2.40 -9.68 21.28
C GLY A 28 -1.91 -9.20 19.90
N ILE A 29 -0.61 -9.38 19.63
CA ILE A 29 -0.01 -9.03 18.33
C ILE A 29 -0.61 -9.89 17.21
N LYS A 30 -0.67 -11.22 17.41
CA LYS A 30 -1.26 -12.15 16.43
C LYS A 30 -2.71 -11.80 16.09
N ARG A 31 -3.52 -11.47 17.11
CA ARG A 31 -4.91 -11.06 16.91
C ARG A 31 -5.02 -9.78 16.10
N PHE A 32 -4.19 -8.78 16.38
CA PHE A 32 -4.24 -7.51 15.65
C PHE A 32 -3.87 -7.69 14.16
N PHE A 33 -2.83 -8.46 13.84
CA PHE A 33 -2.48 -8.78 12.45
C PHE A 33 -3.61 -9.54 11.71
N ASN A 34 -4.32 -10.42 12.42
CA ASN A 34 -5.49 -11.09 11.84
C ASN A 34 -6.67 -10.14 11.62
N LEU A 35 -6.87 -9.15 12.50
CA LEU A 35 -7.89 -8.11 12.32
C LEU A 35 -7.57 -7.21 11.13
N ASP A 36 -6.30 -6.77 11.03
CA ASP A 36 -5.79 -5.97 9.92
C ASP A 36 -6.07 -6.65 8.57
N SER A 37 -5.55 -7.87 8.37
CA SER A 37 -5.79 -8.65 7.14
C SER A 37 -7.27 -8.97 6.89
N SER A 38 -8.08 -9.17 7.92
CA SER A 38 -9.51 -9.45 7.76
C SER A 38 -10.33 -8.22 7.39
N ALA A 39 -9.86 -7.01 7.73
CA ALA A 39 -10.57 -5.77 7.42
C ALA A 39 -10.76 -5.60 5.90
N TYR A 40 -9.75 -5.98 5.10
CA TYR A 40 -9.70 -5.83 3.64
C TYR A 40 -10.41 -6.94 2.84
N LYS A 41 -11.01 -7.94 3.50
CA LYS A 41 -11.81 -8.98 2.81
C LYS A 41 -13.13 -8.42 2.28
N ASP A 42 -13.70 -9.05 1.26
CA ASP A 42 -15.00 -8.68 0.70
C ASP A 42 -16.13 -8.65 1.76
N GLY A 43 -17.05 -7.70 1.60
CA GLY A 43 -18.26 -7.55 2.41
C GLY A 43 -19.24 -6.60 1.72
N ALA A 44 -19.86 -5.69 2.49
CA ALA A 44 -20.70 -4.64 1.92
C ALA A 44 -19.92 -3.68 1.00
N LEU A 45 -18.62 -3.51 1.26
CA LEU A 45 -17.64 -2.96 0.33
C LEU A 45 -16.73 -4.10 -0.13
N SER A 46 -16.38 -4.09 -1.40
CA SER A 46 -15.41 -5.02 -1.97
C SER A 46 -14.01 -4.81 -1.37
N GLY A 47 -13.17 -5.83 -1.40
CA GLY A 47 -11.77 -5.71 -1.02
C GLY A 47 -11.05 -4.64 -1.84
N LYS A 48 -11.38 -4.54 -3.14
CA LYS A 48 -10.87 -3.48 -4.04
C LYS A 48 -11.13 -2.07 -3.48
N GLU A 49 -12.36 -1.77 -3.07
CA GLU A 49 -12.73 -0.48 -2.48
C GLU A 49 -12.02 -0.25 -1.15
N LYS A 50 -11.89 -1.29 -0.33
CA LYS A 50 -11.23 -1.19 0.97
C LYS A 50 -9.73 -0.91 0.86
N GLU A 51 -9.05 -1.45 -0.15
CA GLU A 51 -7.64 -1.12 -0.41
C GLU A 51 -7.48 0.37 -0.75
N LEU A 52 -8.41 0.96 -1.51
CA LEU A 52 -8.41 2.41 -1.79
C LEU A 52 -8.62 3.23 -0.50
N LEU A 53 -9.53 2.79 0.37
CA LEU A 53 -9.72 3.41 1.70
C LEU A 53 -8.45 3.30 2.55
N GLY A 54 -7.78 2.14 2.53
CA GLY A 54 -6.51 1.91 3.20
C GLY A 54 -5.40 2.84 2.69
N LEU A 55 -5.34 3.06 1.38
CA LEU A 55 -4.40 3.98 0.75
C LEU A 55 -4.61 5.42 1.23
N VAL A 56 -5.84 5.93 1.15
CA VAL A 56 -6.18 7.28 1.61
C VAL A 56 -5.86 7.45 3.10
N ALA A 57 -6.25 6.48 3.93
CA ALA A 57 -5.95 6.47 5.37
C ALA A 57 -4.43 6.48 5.64
N SER A 58 -3.66 5.71 4.88
CA SER A 58 -2.20 5.63 5.00
C SER A 58 -1.51 6.93 4.63
N MET A 59 -2.02 7.63 3.62
CA MET A 59 -1.51 8.94 3.20
C MET A 59 -1.77 10.02 4.24
N VAL A 60 -2.99 10.11 4.78
CA VAL A 60 -3.31 11.11 5.82
C VAL A 60 -2.58 10.80 7.14
N LEU A 61 -2.30 9.52 7.42
CA LEU A 61 -1.47 9.08 8.55
C LEU A 61 0.04 9.16 8.27
N ARG A 62 0.44 9.48 7.04
CA ARG A 62 1.85 9.69 6.63
C ARG A 62 2.74 8.45 6.82
N CYS A 63 2.21 7.26 6.55
CA CYS A 63 2.94 5.99 6.67
C CYS A 63 3.42 5.47 5.31
N ASN A 64 4.69 5.69 4.94
CA ASN A 64 5.20 5.27 3.62
C ASN A 64 5.16 3.75 3.39
N HIS A 65 5.44 2.92 4.40
CA HIS A 65 5.30 1.46 4.27
C HIS A 65 3.84 1.04 4.02
N CYS A 66 2.88 1.74 4.61
CA CYS A 66 1.45 1.47 4.41
C CYS A 66 1.01 1.96 3.03
N ILE A 67 1.54 3.10 2.56
CA ILE A 67 1.33 3.63 1.21
C ILE A 67 1.87 2.66 0.16
N ASP A 68 3.12 2.19 0.30
CA ASP A 68 3.72 1.19 -0.60
C ASP A 68 2.83 -0.07 -0.68
N TYR A 69 2.41 -0.60 0.47
CA TYR A 69 1.52 -1.76 0.54
C TYR A 69 0.21 -1.53 -0.21
N HIS A 70 -0.54 -0.47 0.14
CA HIS A 70 -1.85 -0.25 -0.48
C HIS A 70 -1.78 0.15 -1.95
N ILE A 71 -0.69 0.77 -2.41
CA ILE A 71 -0.49 1.02 -3.85
C ILE A 71 -0.34 -0.29 -4.61
N LEU A 72 0.50 -1.21 -4.14
CA LEU A 72 0.66 -2.53 -4.76
C LEU A 72 -0.69 -3.27 -4.83
N GLN A 73 -1.41 -3.32 -3.71
CA GLN A 73 -2.74 -3.94 -3.64
C GLN A 73 -3.75 -3.27 -4.58
N CYS A 74 -3.77 -1.94 -4.66
CA CYS A 74 -4.68 -1.22 -5.55
C CYS A 74 -4.36 -1.46 -7.04
N VAL A 75 -3.08 -1.47 -7.39
CA VAL A 75 -2.61 -1.77 -8.75
C VAL A 75 -2.99 -3.20 -9.14
N ASP A 76 -2.83 -4.16 -8.22
CA ASP A 76 -3.22 -5.56 -8.43
C ASP A 76 -4.73 -5.75 -8.53
N ALA A 77 -5.51 -4.99 -7.75
CA ALA A 77 -6.97 -4.98 -7.81
C ALA A 77 -7.53 -4.25 -9.05
N GLY A 78 -6.66 -3.69 -9.90
CA GLY A 78 -7.05 -3.08 -11.17
C GLY A 78 -7.67 -1.69 -11.04
N TRP A 79 -7.26 -0.90 -10.06
CA TRP A 79 -7.49 0.56 -10.09
C TRP A 79 -6.67 1.20 -11.20
N SER A 80 -7.22 2.20 -11.88
CA SER A 80 -6.51 3.00 -12.89
C SER A 80 -5.64 4.08 -12.24
N ASP A 81 -4.72 4.68 -12.99
CA ASP A 81 -3.89 5.77 -12.47
C ASP A 81 -4.73 7.02 -12.20
N GLU A 82 -5.75 7.29 -13.03
CA GLU A 82 -6.68 8.39 -12.85
C GLU A 82 -7.49 8.24 -11.56
N GLU A 83 -7.99 7.04 -11.27
CA GLU A 83 -8.73 6.75 -10.03
C GLU A 83 -7.84 6.94 -8.79
N LEU A 84 -6.57 6.50 -8.86
CA LEU A 84 -5.61 6.64 -7.76
C LEU A 84 -5.20 8.10 -7.54
N VAL A 85 -5.00 8.87 -8.61
CA VAL A 85 -4.68 10.30 -8.52
C VAL A 85 -5.85 11.09 -7.91
N ASP A 86 -7.10 10.73 -8.22
CA ASP A 86 -8.27 11.35 -7.59
C ASP A 86 -8.31 11.06 -6.07
N ALA A 87 -7.99 9.83 -5.66
CA ALA A 87 -7.86 9.47 -4.26
C ALA A 87 -6.69 10.20 -3.56
N PHE A 88 -5.56 10.38 -4.24
CA PHE A 88 -4.42 11.16 -3.74
C PHE A 88 -4.80 12.62 -3.48
N ASN A 89 -5.63 13.21 -4.35
CA ASN A 89 -6.17 14.55 -4.16
C ASN A 89 -7.03 14.63 -2.88
N VAL A 90 -7.92 13.66 -2.66
CA VAL A 90 -8.71 13.59 -1.40
C VAL A 90 -7.78 13.51 -0.19
N ALA A 91 -6.76 12.65 -0.21
CA ALA A 91 -5.81 12.51 0.89
C ALA A 91 -5.03 13.82 1.14
N LEU A 92 -4.62 14.53 0.09
CA LEU A 92 -3.92 15.80 0.19
C LEU A 92 -4.81 16.91 0.79
N ILE A 93 -6.07 17.02 0.35
CA ILE A 93 -7.00 18.01 0.88
C ILE A 93 -7.33 17.75 2.35
N VAL A 94 -7.51 16.48 2.74
CA VAL A 94 -7.82 16.10 4.14
C VAL A 94 -6.61 16.25 5.05
N GLY A 95 -5.43 15.77 4.62
CA GLY A 95 -4.21 15.77 5.43
C GLY A 95 -3.41 17.06 5.37
N GLY A 96 -3.68 17.94 4.42
CA GLY A 96 -2.96 19.20 4.21
C GLY A 96 -1.56 19.03 3.62
N SER A 97 -0.82 20.14 3.51
CA SER A 97 0.49 20.18 2.83
C SER A 97 1.55 19.25 3.43
N ILE A 98 1.38 18.80 4.67
CA ILE A 98 2.29 17.85 5.31
C ILE A 98 2.26 16.46 4.64
N VAL A 99 1.22 16.15 3.85
CA VAL A 99 1.15 14.93 3.03
C VAL A 99 2.06 15.02 1.80
N ILE A 100 2.49 16.20 1.36
CA ILE A 100 3.24 16.37 0.09
C ILE A 100 4.49 15.46 -0.02
N PRO A 101 5.35 15.29 1.01
CA PRO A 101 6.46 14.33 0.93
C PRO A 101 5.99 12.89 0.72
N HIS A 102 4.89 12.50 1.35
CA HIS A 102 4.28 11.18 1.25
C HIS A 102 3.56 11.00 -0.09
N LEU A 103 3.03 12.07 -0.67
CA LEU A 103 2.49 12.07 -2.03
C LEU A 103 3.59 11.88 -3.07
N ARG A 104 4.77 12.50 -2.91
CA ARG A 104 5.92 12.23 -3.80
C ARG A 104 6.34 10.76 -3.74
N HIS A 105 6.38 10.19 -2.53
CA HIS A 105 6.62 8.77 -2.31
C HIS A 105 5.54 7.89 -2.96
N ALA A 106 4.27 8.25 -2.79
CA ALA A 106 3.14 7.54 -3.40
C ALA A 106 3.22 7.52 -4.93
N VAL A 107 3.48 8.66 -5.56
CA VAL A 107 3.63 8.76 -7.02
C VAL A 107 4.81 7.90 -7.51
N GLU A 108 5.97 7.95 -6.84
CA GLU A 108 7.09 7.07 -7.19
C GLU A 108 6.72 5.58 -7.04
N SER A 109 6.00 5.22 -5.98
CA SER A 109 5.55 3.84 -5.75
C SER A 109 4.61 3.35 -6.84
N LEU A 110 3.69 4.21 -7.30
CA LEU A 110 2.76 3.91 -8.38
C LEU A 110 3.52 3.67 -9.69
N ASP A 111 4.44 4.57 -10.06
CA ASP A 111 5.25 4.43 -11.27
C ASP A 111 6.01 3.08 -11.28
N LEU A 112 6.63 2.73 -10.16
CA LEU A 112 7.36 1.47 -9.99
C LEU A 112 6.44 0.25 -10.12
N ALA A 113 5.26 0.29 -9.48
CA ALA A 113 4.30 -0.81 -9.54
C ALA A 113 3.77 -1.03 -10.97
N ARG A 114 3.56 0.05 -11.73
CA ARG A 114 3.15 -0.03 -13.14
C ARG A 114 4.25 -0.58 -14.04
N LEU A 115 5.49 -0.13 -13.86
CA LEU A 115 6.64 -0.66 -14.60
C LEU A 115 6.76 -2.19 -14.41
N ARG A 116 6.65 -2.68 -13.18
CA ARG A 116 6.68 -4.12 -12.88
C ARG A 116 5.55 -4.88 -13.60
N LYS A 117 4.33 -4.34 -13.62
CA LYS A 117 3.19 -4.96 -14.36
C LYS A 117 3.40 -5.03 -15.85
N ILE A 118 4.16 -4.11 -16.45
CA ILE A 118 4.52 -4.15 -17.87
C ILE A 118 5.57 -5.25 -18.08
N GLU A 119 6.64 -5.24 -17.29
CA GLU A 119 7.72 -6.24 -17.36
C GLU A 119 7.22 -7.69 -17.16
N ASP A 120 6.21 -7.88 -16.31
CA ASP A 120 5.62 -9.20 -16.06
C ASP A 120 4.59 -9.63 -17.12
N LYS A 121 4.07 -8.71 -17.95
CA LYS A 121 3.23 -9.03 -19.12
C LYS A 121 4.06 -9.44 -20.34
N ASP A 122 5.29 -8.95 -20.44
CA ASP A 122 6.19 -9.20 -21.56
C ASP A 122 7.04 -10.48 -21.37
N LYS A 123 6.89 -11.17 -20.24
CA LYS A 123 7.49 -12.49 -19.93
C LYS A 123 6.51 -13.62 -20.19
#